data_AF-A0AA88SCJ3-F1
#
_entry.id   AF-A0AA88SCJ3-F1
#
_cell.length_a   1.000
_cell.length_b   1.000
_cell.length_c   1.000
_cell.angle_alpha   90.00
_cell.angle_beta   90.00
_cell.angle_gamma   90.00
#
_symmetry.space_group_name_H-M   'P 1'
#
loop_
_entity.id
_entity.type
_entity.pdbx_description
1 polymer ?
#
loop_
_entity_poly.entity_id
_entity_poly.type
_entity_poly.pdbx_seq_one_letter_code
_entity_poly.pdbx_strand_id
1 'polypeptide(L)'
;MASSDSMPGPLPPGDGSVLPGKPMTVGQQVLDKGAQLMQSLKPIKQMKQHVCTFASHSHDMTRQIETHHFVTRINHDFLQCAVYDSDESNARLIGVEYIVSGRLFETLEPQEQKLWHSHAYEITSGLWVNPRVPEMIQKPELKDLAQTYGKFWCTWQIDRGDKLPLGAPALMMSPQGVNLGIVMPDLVERRDAKYKISTAGLKQYQPPQPSSNNHPRGPPPTSTTCYKTLSPLLSALQNLNKTQSHTLTKRSSMAAAHRETGTRGEDIPPGKPMSVEQTVMDKGAQMLQSLKPVKQMSQHVSSFALYSHDMTRQIETHHYVARINQDFCQSAVYDTDDSTGRLIGVEYIVSDGIFETLPPEEQKLWHSHAYEIKSGLWVHPWVPEMVVKPELENLAKTYGKFWCTWQLDRGDRLPLGPPVLMMSPQPVNLGMVKPGLIQKRDDKYNISSEALKTARAEIAEPEWINPQADYWKQHGKGFTIDVEPTEMKKRAPFP
;
A
#
# COMPACT_ATOMS: atom_id res chain seq x y z
N MET A 1 -0.07 15.12 -7.30
CA MET A 1 -1.13 14.64 -8.23
C MET A 1 -2.38 14.30 -7.44
N ALA A 2 -3.57 14.49 -8.01
CA ALA A 2 -4.82 14.08 -7.40
C ALA A 2 -5.30 12.71 -7.91
N SER A 3 -6.02 11.96 -7.07
CA SER A 3 -6.87 10.87 -7.53
C SER A 3 -8.01 11.44 -8.38
N SER A 4 -8.19 10.95 -9.60
CA SER A 4 -9.34 11.32 -10.44
C SER A 4 -10.58 10.51 -10.05
N ASP A 5 -11.76 11.15 -10.11
CA ASP A 5 -13.05 10.45 -10.02
C ASP A 5 -13.69 10.20 -11.39
N SER A 6 -13.04 10.63 -12.47
CA SER A 6 -13.52 10.33 -13.82
C SER A 6 -13.46 8.82 -14.06
N MET A 7 -14.51 8.30 -14.70
CA MET A 7 -14.45 6.96 -15.31
C MET A 7 -13.23 6.87 -16.23
N PRO A 8 -12.55 5.72 -16.31
CA PRO A 8 -11.42 5.54 -17.21
C PRO A 8 -11.85 5.85 -18.65
N GLY A 9 -10.96 6.48 -19.42
CA GLY A 9 -11.11 6.56 -20.86
C GLY A 9 -11.18 5.14 -21.47
N PRO A 10 -11.81 4.96 -22.64
CA PRO A 10 -11.90 3.65 -23.26
C PRO A 10 -10.50 3.10 -23.55
N LEU A 11 -10.12 2.04 -22.84
CA LEU A 11 -9.00 1.19 -23.25
C LEU A 11 -9.34 0.56 -24.62
N PRO A 12 -8.34 0.17 -25.43
CA PRO A 12 -8.58 -0.58 -26.67
C PRO A 12 -9.46 -1.81 -26.40
N PRO A 13 -10.29 -2.24 -27.38
CA PRO A 13 -11.19 -3.37 -27.20
C PRO A 13 -10.40 -4.65 -26.90
N GLY A 14 -10.38 -5.04 -25.62
CA GLY A 14 -9.80 -6.31 -25.17
C GLY A 14 -10.65 -7.50 -25.60
N ASP A 15 -10.05 -8.69 -25.54
CA ASP A 15 -10.58 -10.02 -25.86
C ASP A 15 -11.79 -10.51 -25.02
N GLY A 16 -12.47 -9.62 -24.31
CA GLY A 16 -13.54 -9.95 -23.36
C GLY A 16 -13.05 -10.27 -21.94
N SER A 17 -11.74 -10.34 -21.69
CA SER A 17 -11.19 -10.60 -20.36
C SER A 17 -11.48 -9.49 -19.33
N VAL A 18 -11.51 -9.89 -18.04
CA VAL A 18 -11.66 -9.00 -16.86
C VAL A 18 -10.36 -8.23 -16.57
N LEU A 19 -9.21 -8.74 -17.03
CA LEU A 19 -7.88 -8.14 -16.98
C LEU A 19 -7.17 -8.45 -18.31
N PRO A 20 -6.65 -7.44 -19.04
CA PRO A 20 -5.98 -7.68 -20.31
C PRO A 20 -4.71 -8.54 -20.14
N GLY A 21 -4.39 -9.32 -21.16
CA GLY A 21 -3.18 -10.16 -21.21
C GLY A 21 -3.48 -11.60 -21.63
N LYS A 22 -2.48 -12.28 -22.17
CA LYS A 22 -2.60 -13.65 -22.67
C LYS A 22 -2.72 -14.65 -21.50
N PRO A 23 -3.46 -15.77 -21.66
CA PRO A 23 -3.44 -16.86 -20.70
C PRO A 23 -2.02 -17.33 -20.38
N MET A 24 -1.77 -17.63 -19.10
CA MET A 24 -0.47 -18.09 -18.62
C MET A 24 -0.07 -19.42 -19.28
N THR A 25 1.16 -19.50 -19.79
CA THR A 25 1.65 -20.73 -20.44
C THR A 25 1.98 -21.83 -19.40
N VAL A 26 1.94 -23.10 -19.83
CA VAL A 26 2.36 -24.22 -18.97
C VAL A 26 3.83 -24.10 -18.57
N GLY A 27 4.69 -23.60 -19.46
CA GLY A 27 6.10 -23.31 -19.15
C GLY A 27 6.23 -22.30 -18.01
N GLN A 28 5.47 -21.20 -18.06
CA GLN A 28 5.44 -20.20 -17.00
C GLN A 28 4.97 -20.78 -15.66
N GLN A 29 3.92 -21.60 -15.67
CA GLN A 29 3.44 -22.28 -14.45
C GLN A 29 4.49 -23.19 -13.82
N VAL A 30 5.36 -23.82 -14.61
CA VAL A 30 6.48 -24.63 -14.13
C VAL A 30 7.60 -23.76 -13.58
N LEU A 31 7.95 -22.65 -14.24
CA LEU A 31 8.94 -21.68 -13.75
C LEU A 31 8.51 -21.07 -12.40
N ASP A 32 7.29 -20.56 -12.32
CA ASP A 32 6.77 -19.90 -11.11
C ASP A 32 6.69 -20.88 -9.92
N LYS A 33 6.30 -22.14 -10.14
CA LYS A 33 6.34 -23.19 -9.11
C LYS A 33 7.76 -23.62 -8.75
N GLY A 34 8.68 -23.66 -9.73
CA GLY A 34 10.08 -23.94 -9.51
C GLY A 34 10.72 -22.90 -8.58
N ALA A 35 10.52 -21.62 -8.88
CA ALA A 35 10.92 -20.51 -8.02
C ALA A 35 10.32 -20.65 -6.61
N GLN A 36 9.00 -20.90 -6.49
CA GLN A 36 8.32 -21.08 -5.21
C GLN A 36 8.94 -22.19 -4.33
N LEU A 37 9.48 -23.25 -4.93
CA LEU A 37 10.13 -24.34 -4.22
C LEU A 37 11.58 -24.02 -3.79
N MET A 38 12.26 -23.11 -4.49
CA MET A 38 13.63 -22.66 -4.17
C MET A 38 13.67 -21.47 -3.20
N GLN A 39 12.58 -20.72 -3.06
CA GLN A 39 12.59 -19.40 -2.40
C GLN A 39 11.90 -19.34 -1.03
N SER A 40 12.36 -18.42 -0.19
CA SER A 40 11.85 -18.17 1.15
C SER A 40 10.73 -17.11 1.16
N LEU A 41 9.48 -17.52 1.02
CA LEU A 41 8.30 -16.63 1.14
C LEU A 41 7.94 -16.28 2.60
N LYS A 42 8.92 -15.87 3.42
CA LYS A 42 8.81 -15.66 4.88
C LYS A 42 7.77 -14.62 5.31
N PRO A 43 7.73 -13.39 4.75
CA PRO A 43 6.73 -12.38 5.13
C PRO A 43 5.31 -12.82 4.76
N ILE A 44 5.13 -13.36 3.55
CA ILE A 44 3.85 -13.83 3.04
C ILE A 44 3.26 -14.96 3.90
N LYS A 45 4.11 -15.87 4.38
CA LYS A 45 3.72 -16.93 5.33
C LYS A 45 3.27 -16.40 6.70
N GLN A 46 3.41 -15.10 7.00
CA GLN A 46 2.84 -14.48 8.20
C GLN A 46 1.43 -13.93 8.03
N MET A 47 0.88 -13.87 6.81
CA MET A 47 -0.54 -13.58 6.60
C MET A 47 -1.37 -14.76 7.11
N LYS A 48 -2.00 -14.57 8.27
CA LYS A 48 -2.66 -15.64 9.05
C LYS A 48 -4.17 -15.49 9.09
N GLN A 49 -4.67 -14.26 9.10
CA GLN A 49 -6.11 -13.98 9.18
C GLN A 49 -6.61 -13.38 7.85
N HIS A 50 -7.86 -13.68 7.51
CA HIS A 50 -8.63 -13.05 6.44
C HIS A 50 -9.83 -12.34 7.07
N VAL A 51 -9.98 -11.06 6.75
CA VAL A 51 -11.10 -10.22 7.15
C VAL A 51 -11.83 -9.76 5.89
N CYS A 52 -13.15 -9.71 5.96
CA CYS A 52 -14.01 -9.07 4.98
C CYS A 52 -14.75 -7.92 5.65
N THR A 53 -14.67 -6.73 5.06
CA THR A 53 -15.51 -5.58 5.42
C THR A 53 -15.80 -4.78 4.14
N PHE A 54 -16.26 -3.54 4.29
CA PHE A 54 -16.46 -2.59 3.19
C PHE A 54 -15.56 -1.38 3.38
N ALA A 55 -15.22 -0.68 2.31
CA ALA A 55 -14.49 0.57 2.37
C ALA A 55 -15.08 1.60 1.40
N SER A 56 -14.99 2.87 1.78
CA SER A 56 -15.52 4.00 1.00
C SER A 56 -14.41 5.00 0.69
N HIS A 57 -14.44 5.64 -0.48
CA HIS A 57 -13.46 6.69 -0.81
C HIS A 57 -13.64 7.91 0.10
N SER A 58 -12.56 8.43 0.69
CA SER A 58 -12.66 9.44 1.77
C SER A 58 -13.36 10.74 1.38
N HIS A 59 -13.34 11.11 0.10
CA HIS A 59 -13.98 12.30 -0.47
C HIS A 59 -15.33 12.02 -1.14
N ASP A 60 -15.65 10.76 -1.42
CA ASP A 60 -16.92 10.31 -2.01
C ASP A 60 -17.37 8.99 -1.38
N MET A 61 -18.07 9.11 -0.24
CA MET A 61 -18.58 7.96 0.51
C MET A 61 -19.65 7.14 -0.24
N THR A 62 -20.05 7.58 -1.44
CA THR A 62 -20.97 6.84 -2.32
C THR A 62 -20.26 5.87 -3.25
N ARG A 63 -18.93 5.96 -3.35
CA ARG A 63 -18.06 4.97 -3.98
C ARG A 63 -17.63 3.96 -2.92
N GLN A 64 -18.33 2.82 -2.86
CA GLN A 64 -18.15 1.78 -1.84
C GLN A 64 -17.72 0.45 -2.47
N ILE A 65 -16.84 -0.29 -1.81
CA ILE A 65 -16.34 -1.60 -2.24
C ILE A 65 -16.34 -2.63 -1.11
N GLU A 66 -16.61 -3.91 -1.42
CA GLU A 66 -16.25 -5.05 -0.56
C GLU A 66 -14.73 -5.18 -0.57
N THR A 67 -14.12 -5.43 0.59
CA THR A 67 -12.65 -5.47 0.75
C THR A 67 -12.23 -6.67 1.58
N HIS A 68 -11.17 -7.34 1.12
CA HIS A 68 -10.61 -8.51 1.77
C HIS A 68 -9.18 -8.25 2.25
N HIS A 69 -9.03 -8.12 3.56
CA HIS A 69 -7.78 -7.83 4.23
C HIS A 69 -7.11 -9.15 4.63
N PHE A 70 -5.89 -9.39 4.13
CA PHE A 70 -5.07 -10.54 4.50
C PHE A 70 -3.97 -10.10 5.45
N VAL A 71 -4.14 -10.47 6.71
CA VAL A 71 -3.58 -9.77 7.86
C VAL A 71 -2.33 -10.47 8.38
N THR A 72 -1.25 -9.71 8.46
CA THR A 72 -0.04 -10.04 9.22
C THR A 72 -0.03 -9.22 10.51
N ARG A 73 -0.11 -9.88 11.66
CA ARG A 73 0.08 -9.25 12.97
C ARG A 73 1.58 -9.23 13.30
N ILE A 74 2.15 -8.04 13.43
CA ILE A 74 3.57 -7.84 13.76
C ILE A 74 3.77 -7.87 15.27
N ASN A 75 2.87 -7.20 16.00
CA ASN A 75 2.81 -7.19 17.45
C ASN A 75 1.33 -7.00 17.88
N HIS A 76 1.02 -6.96 19.18
CA HIS A 76 -0.37 -6.86 19.64
C HIS A 76 -1.05 -5.53 19.27
N ASP A 77 -0.28 -4.46 19.05
CA ASP A 77 -0.78 -3.12 18.74
C ASP A 77 -0.62 -2.71 17.26
N PHE A 78 0.03 -3.52 16.42
CA PHE A 78 0.30 -3.23 15.00
C PHE A 78 0.07 -4.43 14.09
N LEU A 79 -0.82 -4.24 13.10
CA LEU A 79 -1.12 -5.19 12.03
C LEU A 79 -0.93 -4.50 10.66
N GLN A 80 -0.63 -5.29 9.64
CA GLN A 80 -0.53 -4.85 8.25
C GLN A 80 -1.26 -5.83 7.33
N CYS A 81 -1.94 -5.30 6.33
CA CYS A 81 -2.90 -6.01 5.50
C CYS A 81 -2.58 -5.81 4.02
N ALA A 82 -2.42 -6.89 3.26
CA ALA A 82 -2.59 -6.83 1.82
C ALA A 82 -4.09 -6.88 1.51
N VAL A 83 -4.61 -5.88 0.79
CA VAL A 83 -6.05 -5.71 0.57
C VAL A 83 -6.43 -6.10 -0.84
N TYR A 84 -7.45 -6.95 -0.99
CA TYR A 84 -7.90 -7.50 -2.26
C TYR A 84 -9.38 -7.21 -2.55
N ASP A 85 -9.76 -7.22 -3.82
CA ASP A 85 -11.15 -7.06 -4.28
C ASP A 85 -12.04 -8.30 -4.09
N SER A 86 -11.43 -9.47 -3.91
CA SER A 86 -12.11 -10.74 -3.69
C SER A 86 -11.24 -11.69 -2.83
N ASP A 87 -11.83 -12.77 -2.32
CA ASP A 87 -11.14 -13.84 -1.60
C ASP A 87 -10.84 -15.06 -2.50
N GLU A 88 -10.91 -14.87 -3.81
CA GLU A 88 -10.67 -15.87 -4.86
C GLU A 88 -9.21 -15.90 -5.34
N SER A 89 -8.79 -16.98 -5.99
CA SER A 89 -7.38 -17.13 -6.40
C SER A 89 -6.93 -16.09 -7.45
N ASN A 90 -7.84 -15.53 -8.24
CA ASN A 90 -7.55 -14.50 -9.23
C ASN A 90 -7.83 -13.06 -8.72
N ALA A 91 -7.95 -12.87 -7.41
CA ALA A 91 -8.25 -11.57 -6.82
C ALA A 91 -7.17 -10.52 -7.12
N ARG A 92 -7.60 -9.29 -7.35
CA ARG A 92 -6.71 -8.15 -7.56
C ARG A 92 -6.22 -7.64 -6.22
N LEU A 93 -4.91 -7.45 -6.07
CA LEU A 93 -4.30 -6.75 -4.95
C LEU A 93 -4.58 -5.26 -5.15
N ILE A 94 -5.51 -4.69 -4.39
CA ILE A 94 -6.00 -3.31 -4.56
C ILE A 94 -5.35 -2.31 -3.62
N GLY A 95 -4.54 -2.73 -2.64
CA GLY A 95 -3.78 -1.80 -1.80
C GLY A 95 -3.23 -2.39 -0.51
N VAL A 96 -2.87 -1.49 0.42
CA VAL A 96 -2.35 -1.81 1.75
C VAL A 96 -3.16 -1.08 2.81
N GLU A 97 -3.52 -1.81 3.87
CA GLU A 97 -4.02 -1.22 5.10
C GLU A 97 -3.06 -1.50 6.27
N TYR A 98 -2.95 -0.52 7.16
CA TYR A 98 -2.26 -0.65 8.43
C TYR A 98 -3.24 -0.42 9.57
N ILE A 99 -3.16 -1.25 10.60
CA ILE A 99 -4.06 -1.20 11.75
C ILE A 99 -3.23 -0.97 13.01
N VAL A 100 -3.60 0.04 13.78
CA VAL A 100 -2.95 0.39 15.04
C VAL A 100 -3.95 0.41 16.20
N SER A 101 -3.52 0.02 17.41
CA SER A 101 -4.35 0.22 18.60
C SER A 101 -4.62 1.70 18.88
N GLY A 102 -5.73 2.01 19.55
CA GLY A 102 -6.06 3.38 19.97
C GLY A 102 -4.93 4.07 20.74
N ARG A 103 -4.17 3.33 21.55
CA ARG A 103 -2.99 3.84 22.27
C ARG A 103 -1.87 4.33 21.36
N LEU A 104 -1.68 3.71 20.18
CA LEU A 104 -0.70 4.18 19.19
C LEU A 104 -1.30 5.32 18.37
N PHE A 105 -2.57 5.24 18.00
CA PHE A 105 -3.27 6.31 17.28
C PHE A 105 -3.23 7.65 18.05
N GLU A 106 -3.45 7.61 19.37
CA GLU A 106 -3.37 8.77 20.28
C GLU A 106 -1.98 9.44 20.30
N THR A 107 -0.91 8.74 19.91
CA THR A 107 0.45 9.31 19.80
C THR A 107 0.75 9.97 18.46
N LEU A 108 -0.14 9.85 17.48
CA LEU A 108 0.03 10.45 16.16
C LEU A 108 -0.33 11.94 16.17
N GLU A 109 0.38 12.73 15.38
CA GLU A 109 0.08 14.15 15.18
C GLU A 109 -1.35 14.38 14.64
N PRO A 110 -2.07 15.45 15.03
CA PRO A 110 -3.46 15.65 14.63
C PRO A 110 -3.73 15.75 13.12
N GLN A 111 -2.71 16.08 12.32
CA GLN A 111 -2.83 16.03 10.85
C GLN A 111 -2.72 14.60 10.32
N GLU A 112 -1.86 13.79 10.93
CA GLU A 112 -1.67 12.38 10.59
C GLU A 112 -2.90 11.57 10.98
N GLN A 113 -3.51 11.85 12.14
CA GLN A 113 -4.73 11.19 12.62
C GLN A 113 -5.90 11.25 11.61
N LYS A 114 -5.98 12.30 10.78
CA LYS A 114 -7.01 12.45 9.73
C LYS A 114 -6.90 11.43 8.60
N LEU A 115 -5.75 10.77 8.49
CA LEU A 115 -5.49 9.71 7.51
C LEU A 115 -5.91 8.32 8.00
N TRP A 116 -6.58 8.23 9.16
CA TRP A 116 -7.06 6.98 9.74
C TRP A 116 -8.55 7.04 10.04
N HIS A 117 -9.18 5.88 10.08
CA HIS A 117 -10.58 5.68 10.45
C HIS A 117 -10.68 4.69 11.62
N SER A 118 -11.81 4.67 12.34
CA SER A 118 -12.02 3.72 13.46
C SER A 118 -12.84 2.51 13.04
N HIS A 119 -12.39 1.31 13.41
CA HIS A 119 -13.12 0.05 13.15
C HIS A 119 -14.31 -0.19 14.08
N ALA A 120 -14.53 0.67 15.08
CA ALA A 120 -15.55 0.47 16.11
C ALA A 120 -16.98 0.28 15.55
N TYR A 121 -17.36 1.10 14.55
CA TYR A 121 -18.71 1.02 13.97
C TYR A 121 -18.90 -0.24 13.13
N GLU A 122 -18.00 -0.54 12.19
CA GLU A 122 -18.14 -1.70 11.31
C GLU A 122 -18.13 -3.04 12.07
N ILE A 123 -17.38 -3.12 13.17
CA ILE A 123 -17.38 -4.29 14.05
C ILE A 123 -18.70 -4.39 14.83
N THR A 124 -19.12 -3.33 15.52
CA THR A 124 -20.36 -3.37 16.32
C THR A 124 -21.63 -3.52 15.46
N SER A 125 -21.59 -3.08 14.20
CA SER A 125 -22.69 -3.20 13.23
C SER A 125 -22.69 -4.51 12.43
N GLY A 126 -21.74 -5.43 12.65
CA GLY A 126 -21.67 -6.74 11.98
C GLY A 126 -21.16 -6.68 10.53
N LEU A 127 -20.61 -5.54 10.10
CA LEU A 127 -20.03 -5.36 8.78
C LEU A 127 -18.63 -5.99 8.68
N TRP A 128 -17.84 -5.94 9.76
CA TRP A 128 -16.58 -6.69 9.85
C TRP A 128 -16.84 -8.17 10.12
N VAL A 129 -16.31 -9.06 9.26
CA VAL A 129 -16.34 -10.51 9.49
C VAL A 129 -15.00 -11.16 9.21
N ASN A 130 -14.72 -12.26 9.93
CA ASN A 130 -13.57 -13.12 9.70
C ASN A 130 -14.13 -14.41 9.05
N PRO A 131 -14.19 -14.53 7.70
CA PRO A 131 -14.94 -15.59 7.05
C PRO A 131 -14.50 -16.97 7.50
N ARG A 132 -15.44 -17.89 7.71
CA ARG A 132 -15.22 -19.28 8.18
C ARG A 132 -14.68 -19.42 9.62
N VAL A 133 -14.44 -18.34 10.36
CA VAL A 133 -14.09 -18.40 11.79
C VAL A 133 -15.38 -18.42 12.62
N PRO A 134 -15.59 -19.43 13.50
CA PRO A 134 -16.76 -19.46 14.39
C PRO A 134 -16.82 -18.24 15.32
N GLU A 135 -18.03 -17.73 15.55
CA GLU A 135 -18.30 -16.53 16.35
C GLU A 135 -17.69 -16.61 17.77
N MET A 136 -17.68 -17.80 18.38
CA MET A 136 -17.08 -18.04 19.71
C MET A 136 -15.57 -17.76 19.75
N ILE A 137 -14.86 -18.02 18.64
CA ILE A 137 -13.42 -17.74 18.50
C ILE A 137 -13.21 -16.27 18.11
N GLN A 138 -14.10 -15.72 17.29
CA GLN A 138 -14.01 -14.36 16.76
C GLN A 138 -14.38 -13.27 17.80
N LYS A 139 -15.28 -13.54 18.76
CA LYS A 139 -15.80 -12.52 19.70
C LYS A 139 -14.73 -11.77 20.51
N PRO A 140 -13.72 -12.43 21.11
CA PRO A 140 -12.64 -11.72 21.80
C PRO A 140 -11.80 -10.85 20.86
N GLU A 141 -11.43 -11.38 19.68
CA GLU A 141 -10.70 -10.63 18.64
C GLU A 141 -11.41 -9.34 18.25
N LEU A 142 -12.72 -9.41 17.96
CA LEU A 142 -13.52 -8.24 17.58
C LEU A 142 -13.57 -7.18 18.68
N LYS A 143 -13.56 -7.58 19.95
CA LYS A 143 -13.57 -6.61 21.07
C LYS A 143 -12.28 -5.80 21.14
N ASP A 144 -11.15 -6.42 20.81
CA ASP A 144 -9.84 -5.75 20.77
C ASP A 144 -9.71 -4.92 19.48
N LEU A 145 -10.10 -5.48 18.32
CA LEU A 145 -10.12 -4.76 17.04
C LEU A 145 -11.08 -3.56 17.02
N ALA A 146 -12.19 -3.59 17.78
CA ALA A 146 -13.10 -2.45 17.91
C ALA A 146 -12.43 -1.21 18.55
N GLN A 147 -11.24 -1.37 19.16
CA GLN A 147 -10.44 -0.30 19.75
C GLN A 147 -9.21 0.06 18.86
N THR A 148 -9.25 -0.31 17.58
CA THR A 148 -8.19 -0.05 16.61
C THR A 148 -8.61 0.94 15.53
N TYR A 149 -7.61 1.50 14.86
CA TYR A 149 -7.73 2.47 13.78
C TYR A 149 -7.00 1.96 12.55
N GLY A 150 -7.64 2.07 11.38
CA GLY A 150 -7.11 1.66 10.08
C GLY A 150 -6.69 2.84 9.23
N LYS A 151 -5.60 2.69 8.47
CA LYS A 151 -5.27 3.54 7.33
C LYS A 151 -5.14 2.65 6.11
N PHE A 152 -6.09 2.77 5.19
CA PHE A 152 -6.13 2.02 3.94
C PHE A 152 -5.86 2.95 2.74
N TRP A 153 -4.80 2.65 2.00
CA TRP A 153 -4.50 3.25 0.70
C TRP A 153 -4.90 2.28 -0.42
N CYS A 154 -5.94 2.63 -1.18
CA CYS A 154 -6.39 1.88 -2.35
C CYS A 154 -5.60 2.32 -3.59
N THR A 155 -4.72 1.46 -4.08
CA THR A 155 -3.85 1.65 -5.24
C THR A 155 -4.50 1.23 -6.58
N TRP A 156 -5.69 0.61 -6.55
CA TRP A 156 -6.45 0.20 -7.74
C TRP A 156 -7.96 0.40 -7.54
N GLN A 157 -8.54 1.42 -8.21
CA GLN A 157 -9.92 1.85 -8.02
C GLN A 157 -10.92 1.04 -8.87
N ILE A 158 -11.05 -0.26 -8.55
CA ILE A 158 -11.89 -1.21 -9.28
C ILE A 158 -13.37 -0.80 -9.42
N ASP A 159 -13.88 0.07 -8.55
CA ASP A 159 -15.27 0.56 -8.58
C ASP A 159 -15.58 1.43 -9.81
N ARG A 160 -14.56 2.02 -10.44
CA ARG A 160 -14.68 2.74 -11.73
C ARG A 160 -14.79 1.80 -12.94
N GLY A 161 -14.73 0.48 -12.74
CA GLY A 161 -14.61 -0.51 -13.81
C GLY A 161 -13.18 -0.65 -14.36
N ASP A 162 -12.18 -0.11 -13.64
CA ASP A 162 -10.77 -0.12 -14.02
C ASP A 162 -10.21 -1.54 -14.23
N LYS A 163 -9.90 -1.89 -15.48
CA LYS A 163 -9.24 -3.16 -15.83
C LYS A 163 -7.73 -3.20 -15.51
N LEU A 164 -7.14 -2.07 -15.15
CA LEU A 164 -5.73 -1.92 -14.77
C LEU A 164 -5.66 -0.96 -13.59
N PRO A 165 -4.60 -0.99 -12.76
CA PRO A 165 -4.45 -0.06 -11.66
C PRO A 165 -4.11 1.33 -12.21
N LEU A 166 -5.12 2.21 -12.38
CA LEU A 166 -4.97 3.54 -13.00
C LEU A 166 -4.95 4.68 -11.97
N GLY A 167 -4.08 5.66 -12.20
CA GLY A 167 -3.92 6.88 -11.43
C GLY A 167 -3.14 6.71 -10.12
N ALA A 168 -3.31 7.70 -9.25
CA ALA A 168 -2.77 7.74 -7.90
C ALA A 168 -3.68 6.97 -6.91
N PRO A 169 -3.12 6.47 -5.79
CA PRO A 169 -3.90 5.84 -4.73
C PRO A 169 -4.91 6.80 -4.08
N ALA A 170 -6.03 6.24 -3.64
CA ALA A 170 -7.07 6.92 -2.88
C ALA A 170 -7.00 6.55 -1.40
N LEU A 171 -7.31 7.50 -0.52
CA LEU A 171 -7.51 7.23 0.90
C LEU A 171 -8.91 6.64 1.12
N MET A 172 -8.99 5.57 1.89
CA MET A 172 -10.23 4.84 2.15
C MET A 172 -10.63 4.91 3.62
N MET A 173 -11.94 4.90 3.85
CA MET A 173 -12.57 5.03 5.16
C MET A 173 -13.49 3.83 5.43
N SER A 174 -13.44 3.30 6.64
CA SER A 174 -14.43 2.32 7.15
C SER A 174 -15.87 2.89 7.13
N PRO A 175 -16.90 2.03 7.09
CA PRO A 175 -18.29 2.39 7.30
C PRO A 175 -18.51 3.13 8.63
N GLN A 176 -19.50 4.01 8.67
CA GLN A 176 -19.82 4.82 9.86
C GLN A 176 -21.33 4.94 10.09
N GLY A 177 -21.74 5.08 11.35
CA GLY A 177 -23.15 5.17 11.77
C GLY A 177 -23.87 6.48 11.44
N VAL A 178 -23.41 7.20 10.42
CA VAL A 178 -23.96 8.47 9.92
C VAL A 178 -24.42 8.29 8.48
N ASN A 179 -25.41 9.07 8.03
CA ASN A 179 -26.11 8.83 6.76
C ASN A 179 -25.20 8.59 5.54
N LEU A 180 -24.07 9.31 5.43
CA LEU A 180 -23.11 9.13 4.33
C LEU A 180 -22.23 7.87 4.44
N GLY A 181 -22.06 7.31 5.64
CA GLY A 181 -21.19 6.17 5.92
C GLY A 181 -21.90 4.81 5.99
N ILE A 182 -23.20 4.77 5.73
CA ILE A 182 -23.98 3.52 5.70
C ILE A 182 -23.63 2.73 4.42
N VAL A 183 -23.34 1.44 4.57
CA VAL A 183 -23.07 0.55 3.43
C VAL A 183 -24.36 0.30 2.63
N MET A 184 -24.28 0.31 1.30
CA MET A 184 -25.44 0.02 0.45
C MET A 184 -25.99 -1.40 0.75
N PRO A 185 -27.32 -1.59 0.93
CA PRO A 185 -27.88 -2.88 1.31
C PRO A 185 -27.53 -4.03 0.37
N ASP A 186 -27.43 -3.78 -0.94
CA ASP A 186 -27.10 -4.81 -1.94
C ASP A 186 -25.65 -5.33 -1.83
N LEU A 187 -24.71 -4.50 -1.35
CA LEU A 187 -23.35 -4.93 -1.03
C LEU A 187 -23.36 -5.88 0.16
N VAL A 188 -24.12 -5.53 1.21
CA VAL A 188 -24.29 -6.34 2.42
C VAL A 188 -24.97 -7.67 2.09
N GLU A 189 -26.06 -7.65 1.32
CA GLU A 189 -26.81 -8.85 0.90
C GLU A 189 -25.96 -9.80 0.05
N ARG A 190 -25.16 -9.27 -0.90
CA ARG A 190 -24.22 -10.08 -1.71
C ARG A 190 -23.16 -10.76 -0.85
N ARG A 191 -22.55 -10.01 0.08
CA ARG A 191 -21.55 -10.52 1.05
C ARG A 191 -22.18 -11.59 1.95
N ASP A 192 -23.37 -11.34 2.48
CA ASP A 192 -24.07 -12.24 3.40
C ASP A 192 -24.47 -13.55 2.71
N ALA A 193 -24.96 -13.48 1.47
CA ALA A 193 -25.25 -14.65 0.64
C ALA A 193 -23.98 -15.47 0.32
N LYS A 194 -22.87 -14.79 -0.04
CA LYS A 194 -21.55 -15.40 -0.32
C LYS A 194 -21.02 -16.21 0.87
N TYR A 195 -21.10 -15.67 2.08
CA TYR A 195 -20.58 -16.33 3.29
C TYR A 195 -21.62 -17.12 4.09
N LYS A 196 -22.91 -17.08 3.70
CA LYS A 196 -24.04 -17.72 4.40
C LYS A 196 -24.19 -17.24 5.85
N ILE A 197 -24.11 -15.93 6.03
CA ILE A 197 -24.21 -15.23 7.33
C ILE A 197 -25.40 -14.26 7.34
N SER A 198 -25.63 -13.61 8.47
CA SER A 198 -26.57 -12.49 8.59
C SER A 198 -25.92 -11.35 9.37
N THR A 199 -25.67 -10.24 8.69
CA THR A 199 -25.18 -8.98 9.29
C THR A 199 -26.07 -8.54 10.45
N ALA A 200 -27.40 -8.66 10.28
CA ALA A 200 -28.36 -8.33 11.32
C ALA A 200 -28.22 -9.22 12.57
N GLY A 201 -27.90 -10.51 12.40
CA GLY A 201 -27.61 -11.43 13.51
C GLY A 201 -26.23 -11.23 14.14
N LEU A 202 -25.28 -10.65 13.41
CA LEU A 202 -23.92 -10.33 13.89
C LEU A 202 -23.81 -8.95 14.58
N LYS A 203 -24.87 -8.13 14.53
CA LYS A 203 -24.91 -6.84 15.22
C LYS A 203 -24.78 -7.02 16.73
N GLN A 204 -23.66 -6.56 17.28
CA GLN A 204 -23.41 -6.50 18.73
C GLN A 204 -23.91 -5.19 19.35
N TYR A 205 -24.38 -4.25 18.52
CA TYR A 205 -24.80 -2.92 18.92
C TYR A 205 -26.11 -2.91 19.73
N GLN A 206 -25.99 -2.69 21.05
CA GLN A 206 -26.95 -1.85 21.77
C GLN A 206 -26.44 -0.41 21.73
N PRO A 207 -27.22 0.57 21.24
CA PRO A 207 -26.88 1.97 21.44
C PRO A 207 -26.79 2.27 22.94
N PRO A 208 -25.83 3.08 23.41
CA PRO A 208 -25.98 3.72 24.70
C PRO A 208 -27.29 4.52 24.66
N GLN A 209 -28.25 4.13 25.48
CA GLN A 209 -29.43 4.97 25.72
C GLN A 209 -28.90 6.33 26.23
N PRO A 210 -29.30 7.47 25.63
CA PRO A 210 -29.00 8.75 26.24
C PRO A 210 -29.64 8.74 27.62
N SER A 211 -28.80 8.79 28.67
CA SER A 211 -29.27 8.75 30.05
C SER A 211 -30.16 9.96 30.29
N SER A 212 -31.48 9.75 30.28
CA SER A 212 -32.45 10.78 30.59
C SER A 212 -32.41 11.05 32.09
N ASN A 213 -31.44 11.85 32.54
CA ASN A 213 -31.56 12.66 33.75
C ASN A 213 -30.51 13.78 33.81
N ASN A 214 -31.04 14.98 34.11
CA ASN A 214 -30.36 16.12 34.73
C ASN A 214 -29.20 16.79 33.98
N HIS A 215 -29.54 17.74 33.10
CA HIS A 215 -29.12 19.15 33.27
C HIS A 215 -30.19 20.09 32.68
N PRO A 216 -30.35 21.35 33.19
CA PRO A 216 -31.44 22.23 32.79
C PRO A 216 -31.30 22.75 31.35
N ARG A 217 -32.42 22.90 30.63
CA ARG A 217 -32.44 23.44 29.26
C ARG A 217 -32.19 24.95 29.30
N GLY A 218 -31.03 25.40 28.82
CA GLY A 218 -30.87 26.77 28.32
C GLY A 218 -31.61 26.94 26.98
N PRO A 219 -32.17 28.12 26.67
CA PRO A 219 -32.82 28.37 25.38
C PRO A 219 -31.79 28.47 24.23
N PRO A 220 -32.18 28.16 22.98
CA PRO A 220 -31.28 28.20 21.84
C PRO A 220 -30.97 29.65 21.41
N PRO A 221 -29.74 29.95 20.94
CA PRO A 221 -29.43 31.26 20.40
C PRO A 221 -30.03 31.44 19.00
N THR A 222 -30.91 32.42 18.84
CA THR A 222 -31.41 32.88 17.54
C THR A 222 -30.34 33.69 16.80
N SER A 223 -30.29 33.55 15.47
CA SER A 223 -29.34 34.26 14.61
C SER A 223 -29.68 35.74 14.39
N THR A 224 -28.74 36.44 13.74
CA THR A 224 -28.91 37.70 12.98
C THR A 224 -28.72 39.00 13.78
N THR A 225 -27.62 39.72 13.51
CA THR A 225 -27.61 41.08 12.89
C THR A 225 -26.17 41.51 12.53
N CYS A 226 -26.07 42.39 11.53
CA CYS A 226 -24.89 42.71 10.72
C CYS A 226 -24.04 43.93 11.15
N TYR A 227 -22.74 43.84 10.83
CA TYR A 227 -21.80 44.86 10.30
C TYR A 227 -21.59 46.26 10.92
N LYS A 228 -20.33 46.73 10.71
CA LYS A 228 -19.69 48.05 10.95
C LYS A 228 -18.99 48.14 12.32
N THR A 229 -17.75 48.63 12.50
CA THR A 229 -16.69 49.23 11.64
C THR A 229 -15.37 49.19 12.48
N LEU A 230 -14.12 49.28 12.00
CA LEU A 230 -13.49 49.80 10.76
C LEU A 230 -12.14 49.06 10.49
N SER A 231 -11.45 49.42 9.39
CA SER A 231 -10.00 49.26 9.10
C SER A 231 -9.52 50.62 8.54
N PRO A 232 -8.23 50.97 8.31
CA PRO A 232 -7.00 50.17 8.38
C PRO A 232 -5.79 50.86 9.06
N LEU A 233 -4.66 50.16 9.17
CA LEU A 233 -3.33 50.78 9.05
C LEU A 233 -2.28 49.72 8.66
N LEU A 234 -1.87 49.73 7.38
CA LEU A 234 -0.86 48.85 6.79
C LEU A 234 0.19 49.71 6.07
N SER A 235 1.14 50.29 6.83
CA SER A 235 2.19 51.15 6.23
C SER A 235 3.36 51.47 7.19
N ALA A 236 4.18 50.48 7.54
CA ALA A 236 5.58 50.68 7.96
C ALA A 236 6.39 49.38 7.91
N LEU A 237 7.72 49.51 7.77
CA LEU A 237 8.73 48.44 7.99
C LEU A 237 8.84 47.33 6.93
N GLN A 238 9.08 47.73 5.68
CA GLN A 238 10.09 47.07 4.85
C GLN A 238 11.40 47.88 4.92
N ASN A 239 12.54 47.21 4.68
CA ASN A 239 13.91 47.73 4.59
C ASN A 239 14.65 48.09 5.88
N LEU A 240 15.34 47.09 6.45
CA LEU A 240 16.77 47.20 6.77
C LEU A 240 17.41 45.82 6.59
N ASN A 241 18.52 45.76 5.84
CA ASN A 241 19.11 44.52 5.35
C ASN A 241 20.64 44.62 5.43
N LYS A 242 21.32 43.47 5.64
CA LYS A 242 22.79 43.29 5.71
C LYS A 242 23.52 43.93 6.91
N THR A 243 23.85 43.11 7.92
CA THR A 243 25.26 42.72 8.23
C THR A 243 25.32 41.78 9.43
N GLN A 244 25.72 40.52 9.20
CA GLN A 244 26.75 39.78 9.97
C GLN A 244 26.77 38.31 9.52
N SER A 245 27.68 38.01 8.58
CA SER A 245 28.26 36.67 8.46
C SER A 245 29.38 36.52 9.50
N HIS A 246 29.87 35.29 9.71
CA HIS A 246 30.87 34.89 10.70
C HIS A 246 30.38 34.79 12.17
N THR A 247 29.80 33.64 12.54
CA THR A 247 30.46 32.64 13.42
C THR A 247 29.49 31.49 13.74
N LEU A 248 29.45 30.45 12.90
CA LEU A 248 28.80 29.17 13.26
C LEU A 248 29.36 28.00 12.42
N THR A 249 30.69 27.90 12.40
CA THR A 249 31.44 26.87 11.65
C THR A 249 32.51 26.23 12.55
N LYS A 250 32.08 25.60 13.65
CA LYS A 250 32.93 24.71 14.49
C LYS A 250 32.13 23.93 15.55
N ARG A 251 31.13 23.14 15.13
CA ARG A 251 30.54 22.08 15.99
C ARG A 251 29.90 20.88 15.26
N SER A 252 30.14 20.73 13.96
CA SER A 252 29.47 19.74 13.10
C SER A 252 30.37 18.57 12.68
N SER A 253 31.58 18.43 13.23
CA SER A 253 32.62 17.50 12.74
C SER A 253 33.05 16.42 13.75
N MET A 254 32.21 16.10 14.74
CA MET A 254 32.42 14.96 15.66
C MET A 254 31.10 14.25 16.03
N ALA A 255 30.28 13.96 15.00
CA ALA A 255 29.10 13.09 15.11
C ALA A 255 29.01 12.09 13.93
N ALA A 256 30.14 11.85 13.26
CA ALA A 256 30.26 10.97 12.09
C ALA A 256 31.27 9.84 12.36
N ALA A 257 31.07 9.11 13.45
CA ALA A 257 31.69 7.82 13.75
C ALA A 257 30.80 7.08 14.76
N HIS A 258 30.71 5.76 14.64
CA HIS A 258 29.81 4.86 15.40
C HIS A 258 28.31 5.13 15.26
N ARG A 259 27.72 4.56 14.20
CA ARG A 259 26.43 3.86 14.32
C ARG A 259 26.50 2.49 13.63
N GLU A 260 27.50 1.71 14.04
CA GLU A 260 27.53 0.26 13.77
C GLU A 260 26.78 -0.49 14.88
N THR A 261 26.24 -1.67 14.54
CA THR A 261 25.41 -2.54 15.41
C THR A 261 24.07 -1.94 15.83
N GLY A 262 23.19 -1.71 14.85
CA GLY A 262 21.75 -1.57 15.11
C GLY A 262 21.20 -2.86 15.75
N THR A 263 20.82 -2.78 17.02
CA THR A 263 20.18 -3.91 17.72
C THR A 263 18.78 -4.16 17.15
N ARG A 264 18.44 -5.44 16.96
CA ARG A 264 17.18 -5.99 16.38
C ARG A 264 15.84 -5.47 16.93
N GLY A 265 15.86 -4.59 17.94
CA GLY A 265 14.68 -3.99 18.59
C GLY A 265 14.30 -2.58 18.11
N GLU A 266 15.18 -1.83 17.42
CA GLU A 266 14.83 -0.49 16.91
C GLU A 266 13.93 -0.55 15.65
N ASP A 267 14.11 -1.57 14.81
CA ASP A 267 13.44 -1.72 13.51
C ASP A 267 11.98 -2.21 13.57
N ILE A 268 11.53 -2.69 14.73
CA ILE A 268 10.17 -3.23 14.88
C ILE A 268 9.18 -2.08 15.17
N PRO A 269 8.00 -2.05 14.52
CA PRO A 269 6.92 -1.12 14.85
C PRO A 269 6.59 -1.13 16.35
N PRO A 270 6.21 0.01 16.94
CA PRO A 270 5.92 0.10 18.36
C PRO A 270 4.71 -0.78 18.73
N GLY A 271 4.69 -1.28 19.96
CA GLY A 271 3.58 -2.07 20.49
C GLY A 271 4.00 -3.12 21.50
N LYS A 272 3.02 -3.70 22.19
CA LYS A 272 3.23 -4.82 23.12
C LYS A 272 3.59 -6.11 22.35
N PRO A 273 4.46 -6.98 22.91
CA PRO A 273 4.70 -8.31 22.37
C PRO A 273 3.40 -9.11 22.20
N MET A 274 3.43 -10.05 21.25
CA MET A 274 2.34 -11.01 21.03
C MET A 274 2.08 -11.88 22.26
N SER A 275 0.81 -12.02 22.65
CA SER A 275 0.41 -13.01 23.64
C SER A 275 0.35 -14.42 23.04
N VAL A 276 0.35 -15.43 23.90
CA VAL A 276 0.23 -16.84 23.48
C VAL A 276 -1.17 -17.08 22.93
N GLU A 277 -2.18 -16.51 23.59
CA GLU A 277 -3.60 -16.57 23.22
C GLU A 277 -3.82 -16.01 21.81
N GLN A 278 -3.27 -14.83 21.52
CA GLN A 278 -3.34 -14.23 20.18
C GLN A 278 -2.63 -15.10 19.15
N THR A 279 -1.46 -15.65 19.49
CA THR A 279 -0.69 -16.52 18.59
C THR A 279 -1.44 -17.81 18.26
N VAL A 280 -2.18 -18.38 19.22
CA VAL A 280 -3.05 -19.53 19.01
C VAL A 280 -4.26 -19.15 18.16
N MET A 281 -4.86 -17.98 18.40
CA MET A 281 -6.01 -17.48 17.65
C MET A 281 -5.68 -17.19 16.18
N ASP A 282 -4.58 -16.50 15.90
CA ASP A 282 -4.09 -16.23 14.55
C ASP A 282 -3.85 -17.54 13.77
N LYS A 283 -3.26 -18.55 14.41
CA LYS A 283 -3.07 -19.89 13.82
C LYS A 283 -4.39 -20.63 13.62
N GLY A 284 -5.33 -20.52 14.55
CA GLY A 284 -6.67 -21.10 14.42
C GLY A 284 -7.43 -20.53 13.23
N ALA A 285 -7.39 -19.20 13.05
CA ALA A 285 -7.91 -18.54 11.85
C ALA A 285 -7.21 -19.04 10.57
N GLN A 286 -5.87 -19.11 10.56
CA GLN A 286 -5.10 -19.62 9.42
C GLN A 286 -5.48 -21.05 9.01
N MET A 287 -5.86 -21.91 9.96
CA MET A 287 -6.33 -23.28 9.70
C MET A 287 -7.77 -23.35 9.15
N LEU A 288 -8.62 -22.40 9.51
CA LEU A 288 -10.04 -22.36 9.11
C LEU A 288 -10.25 -21.60 7.78
N GLN A 289 -9.33 -20.72 7.42
CA GLN A 289 -9.46 -19.79 6.30
C GLN A 289 -8.72 -20.25 5.04
N SER A 290 -9.26 -19.90 3.88
CA SER A 290 -8.75 -20.39 2.59
C SER A 290 -7.45 -19.72 2.18
N LEU A 291 -7.30 -18.41 2.44
CA LEU A 291 -6.16 -17.56 2.07
C LEU A 291 -5.79 -17.68 0.56
N LYS A 292 -6.80 -17.85 -0.33
CA LYS A 292 -6.58 -18.13 -1.76
C LYS A 292 -5.71 -17.08 -2.49
N PRO A 293 -5.91 -15.75 -2.33
CA PRO A 293 -5.13 -14.76 -3.08
C PRO A 293 -3.65 -14.79 -2.69
N VAL A 294 -3.38 -14.78 -1.38
CA VAL A 294 -2.02 -14.82 -0.80
C VAL A 294 -1.25 -16.05 -1.24
N LYS A 295 -1.94 -17.20 -1.36
CA LYS A 295 -1.34 -18.46 -1.83
C LYS A 295 -0.92 -18.45 -3.31
N GLN A 296 -1.28 -17.43 -4.09
CA GLN A 296 -0.77 -17.25 -5.46
C GLN A 296 0.61 -16.57 -5.53
N MET A 297 1.11 -16.00 -4.43
CA MET A 297 2.46 -15.44 -4.41
C MET A 297 3.47 -16.58 -4.54
N SER A 298 4.16 -16.61 -5.68
CA SER A 298 5.00 -17.72 -6.12
C SER A 298 6.48 -17.34 -6.20
N GLN A 299 6.80 -16.09 -6.53
CA GLN A 299 8.17 -15.62 -6.67
C GLN A 299 8.54 -14.59 -5.58
N HIS A 300 9.82 -14.56 -5.21
CA HIS A 300 10.47 -13.52 -4.42
C HIS A 300 11.53 -12.84 -5.28
N VAL A 301 11.39 -11.53 -5.46
CA VAL A 301 12.40 -10.68 -6.09
C VAL A 301 13.01 -9.77 -5.03
N SER A 302 14.30 -9.53 -5.11
CA SER A 302 15.00 -8.47 -4.40
C SER A 302 15.56 -7.48 -5.41
N SER A 303 15.31 -6.20 -5.21
CA SER A 303 15.72 -5.13 -6.11
C SER A 303 15.94 -3.83 -5.30
N PHE A 304 16.10 -2.68 -5.96
CA PHE A 304 16.18 -1.38 -5.29
C PHE A 304 15.10 -0.44 -5.83
N ALA A 305 14.60 0.44 -4.97
CA ALA A 305 13.64 1.46 -5.35
C ALA A 305 14.09 2.87 -4.93
N LEU A 306 13.88 3.84 -5.83
CA LEU A 306 14.24 5.25 -5.64
C LEU A 306 12.96 6.09 -5.55
N TYR A 307 12.92 7.09 -4.66
CA TYR A 307 11.73 7.93 -4.49
C TYR A 307 11.65 8.90 -5.68
N SER A 308 10.56 8.86 -6.46
CA SER A 308 10.50 9.60 -7.74
C SER A 308 10.74 11.12 -7.63
N HIS A 309 10.40 11.73 -6.50
CA HIS A 309 10.60 13.16 -6.21
C HIS A 309 11.99 13.48 -5.60
N ASP A 310 12.72 12.48 -5.13
CA ASP A 310 14.06 12.60 -4.55
C ASP A 310 14.84 11.29 -4.76
N MET A 311 15.46 11.19 -5.93
CA MET A 311 16.23 10.01 -6.35
C MET A 311 17.48 9.75 -5.48
N THR A 312 17.85 10.67 -4.57
CA THR A 312 18.93 10.45 -3.61
C THR A 312 18.50 9.51 -2.47
N ARG A 313 17.19 9.37 -2.25
CA ARG A 313 16.59 8.43 -1.30
C ARG A 313 16.37 7.09 -2.01
N GLN A 314 16.88 6.02 -1.41
CA GLN A 314 16.98 4.69 -2.02
C GLN A 314 16.80 3.61 -0.94
N ILE A 315 16.04 2.56 -1.25
CA ILE A 315 15.79 1.41 -0.36
C ILE A 315 16.00 0.09 -1.11
N GLU A 316 16.44 -0.95 -0.41
CA GLU A 316 16.31 -2.35 -0.86
C GLU A 316 14.83 -2.74 -0.73
N THR A 317 14.30 -3.45 -1.73
CA THR A 317 12.90 -3.88 -1.77
C THR A 317 12.80 -5.38 -2.03
N HIS A 318 11.76 -5.99 -1.46
CA HIS A 318 11.43 -7.39 -1.66
C HIS A 318 10.00 -7.55 -2.17
N HIS A 319 9.86 -7.93 -3.43
CA HIS A 319 8.59 -8.06 -4.11
C HIS A 319 8.17 -9.52 -4.05
N TYR A 320 6.98 -9.79 -3.51
CA TYR A 320 6.39 -11.12 -3.49
C TYR A 320 5.28 -11.18 -4.54
N VAL A 321 5.62 -11.81 -5.66
CA VAL A 321 4.91 -11.67 -6.92
C VAL A 321 3.86 -12.77 -7.07
N ALA A 322 2.63 -12.37 -7.41
CA ALA A 322 1.60 -13.24 -7.94
C ALA A 322 1.37 -12.89 -9.42
N ARG A 323 1.60 -13.85 -10.31
CA ARG A 323 1.31 -13.72 -11.74
C ARG A 323 -0.16 -14.03 -12.00
N ILE A 324 -0.89 -13.09 -12.58
CA ILE A 324 -2.32 -13.26 -12.86
C ILE A 324 -2.54 -13.82 -14.27
N ASN A 325 -1.79 -13.34 -15.25
CA ASN A 325 -1.74 -13.85 -16.61
C ASN A 325 -0.32 -13.67 -17.18
N GLN A 326 -0.06 -14.00 -18.46
CA GLN A 326 1.30 -13.94 -19.01
C GLN A 326 1.88 -12.50 -19.07
N ASP A 327 1.01 -11.49 -19.12
CA ASP A 327 1.33 -10.09 -19.34
C ASP A 327 1.11 -9.19 -18.09
N PHE A 328 0.58 -9.74 -16.98
CA PHE A 328 0.26 -8.99 -15.75
C PHE A 328 0.66 -9.74 -14.47
N CYS A 329 1.44 -9.08 -13.62
CA CYS A 329 1.75 -9.50 -12.25
C CYS A 329 1.42 -8.41 -11.23
N GLN A 330 1.17 -8.82 -10.00
CA GLN A 330 0.99 -7.93 -8.84
C GLN A 330 1.86 -8.41 -7.67
N SER A 331 2.42 -7.47 -6.92
CA SER A 331 3.42 -7.74 -5.89
C SER A 331 3.07 -7.03 -4.59
N ALA A 332 3.09 -7.75 -3.47
CA ALA A 332 3.20 -7.13 -2.16
C ALA A 332 4.69 -6.83 -1.89
N VAL A 333 5.02 -5.58 -1.60
CA VAL A 333 6.41 -5.11 -1.50
C VAL A 333 6.78 -4.92 -0.03
N TYR A 334 7.92 -5.47 0.37
CA TYR A 334 8.45 -5.46 1.73
C TYR A 334 9.84 -4.84 1.79
N ASP A 335 10.24 -4.38 2.98
CA ASP A 335 11.55 -3.80 3.27
C ASP A 335 12.64 -4.83 3.63
N THR A 336 12.22 -6.00 4.11
CA THR A 336 13.08 -7.15 4.37
C THR A 336 12.35 -8.45 4.05
N ASP A 337 13.12 -9.49 3.73
CA ASP A 337 12.68 -10.86 3.49
C ASP A 337 12.57 -11.69 4.79
N ASP A 338 12.72 -11.07 5.97
CA ASP A 338 12.46 -11.71 7.25
C ASP A 338 10.95 -11.87 7.52
N SER A 339 10.59 -12.84 8.36
CA SER A 339 9.26 -12.99 8.93
C SER A 339 8.66 -11.70 9.55
N THR A 340 9.48 -10.77 10.06
CA THR A 340 9.01 -9.49 10.60
C THR A 340 9.00 -8.34 9.59
N GLY A 341 9.10 -8.62 8.29
CA GLY A 341 9.11 -7.61 7.23
C GLY A 341 7.88 -6.70 7.26
N ARG A 342 8.12 -5.40 7.09
CA ARG A 342 7.10 -4.36 6.98
C ARG A 342 6.59 -4.35 5.55
N LEU A 343 5.27 -4.46 5.38
CA LEU A 343 4.61 -4.32 4.08
C LEU A 343 4.65 -2.83 3.71
N ILE A 344 5.51 -2.45 2.77
CA ILE A 344 5.77 -1.06 2.41
C ILE A 344 5.01 -0.59 1.17
N GLY A 345 4.27 -1.45 0.48
CA GLY A 345 3.42 -1.03 -0.64
C GLY A 345 3.01 -2.14 -1.59
N VAL A 346 2.55 -1.72 -2.77
CA VAL A 346 2.14 -2.60 -3.89
C VAL A 346 2.83 -2.15 -5.17
N GLU A 347 3.35 -3.13 -5.91
CA GLU A 347 3.79 -2.93 -7.28
C GLU A 347 2.95 -3.75 -8.26
N TYR A 348 2.69 -3.16 -9.42
CA TYR A 348 2.06 -3.81 -10.55
C TYR A 348 3.06 -3.86 -11.71
N ILE A 349 3.13 -5.01 -12.38
CA ILE A 349 4.06 -5.26 -13.48
C ILE A 349 3.25 -5.64 -14.71
N VAL A 350 3.47 -4.94 -15.82
CA VAL A 350 2.78 -5.17 -17.10
C VAL A 350 3.78 -5.38 -18.24
N SER A 351 3.42 -6.16 -19.25
CA SER A 351 4.20 -6.22 -20.49
C SER A 351 4.17 -4.90 -21.26
N ASP A 352 5.19 -4.68 -22.09
CA ASP A 352 5.24 -3.63 -23.10
C ASP A 352 3.92 -3.49 -23.87
N GLY A 353 3.36 -4.60 -24.35
CA GLY A 353 2.09 -4.62 -25.10
C GLY A 353 0.88 -4.09 -24.30
N ILE A 354 0.84 -4.25 -22.98
CA ILE A 354 -0.18 -3.62 -22.13
C ILE A 354 0.17 -2.15 -21.87
N PHE A 355 1.43 -1.87 -21.54
CA PHE A 355 1.91 -0.52 -21.23
C PHE A 355 1.65 0.48 -22.36
N GLU A 356 1.88 0.09 -23.61
CA GLU A 356 1.62 0.94 -24.78
C GLU A 356 0.12 1.26 -25.02
N THR A 357 -0.80 0.56 -24.34
CA THR A 357 -2.24 0.88 -24.36
C THR A 357 -2.67 1.87 -23.27
N LEU A 358 -1.79 2.20 -22.32
CA LEU A 358 -2.08 3.13 -21.24
C LEU A 358 -2.16 4.59 -21.76
N PRO A 359 -3.03 5.44 -21.18
CA PRO A 359 -3.03 6.87 -21.48
C PRO A 359 -1.65 7.51 -21.25
N PRO A 360 -1.19 8.49 -22.07
CA PRO A 360 0.14 9.08 -21.91
C PRO A 360 0.44 9.72 -20.55
N GLU A 361 -0.57 10.22 -19.82
CA GLU A 361 -0.39 10.71 -18.44
C GLU A 361 -0.26 9.58 -17.42
N GLU A 362 -0.87 8.43 -17.68
CA GLU A 362 -0.71 7.23 -16.85
C GLU A 362 0.67 6.62 -17.06
N GLN A 363 1.17 6.56 -18.29
CA GLN A 363 2.48 6.00 -18.64
C GLN A 363 3.64 6.63 -17.82
N LYS A 364 3.51 7.90 -17.45
CA LYS A 364 4.48 8.64 -16.60
C LYS A 364 4.61 8.12 -15.18
N LEU A 365 3.68 7.26 -14.75
CA LEU A 365 3.64 6.66 -13.43
C LEU A 365 4.34 5.30 -13.38
N TRP A 366 5.00 4.89 -14.48
CA TRP A 366 5.67 3.60 -14.60
C TRP A 366 7.15 3.78 -14.94
N HIS A 367 7.94 2.78 -14.58
CA HIS A 367 9.38 2.68 -14.86
C HIS A 367 9.67 1.40 -15.64
N SER A 368 10.74 1.38 -16.43
CA SER A 368 11.18 0.18 -17.17
C SER A 368 12.09 -0.72 -16.32
N HIS A 369 11.92 -2.04 -16.39
CA HIS A 369 12.78 -2.99 -15.65
C HIS A 369 14.06 -3.39 -16.40
N ALA A 370 14.19 -3.02 -17.68
CA ALA A 370 15.26 -3.44 -18.59
C ALA A 370 16.67 -3.25 -17.99
N TYR A 371 16.95 -2.05 -17.46
CA TYR A 371 18.25 -1.74 -16.87
C TYR A 371 18.50 -2.53 -15.58
N GLU A 372 17.54 -2.58 -14.66
CA GLU A 372 17.70 -3.22 -13.36
C GLU A 372 17.97 -4.73 -13.50
N ILE A 373 17.34 -5.37 -14.47
CA ILE A 373 17.57 -6.77 -14.81
C ILE A 373 18.97 -6.98 -15.37
N LYS A 374 19.38 -6.22 -16.39
CA LYS A 374 20.68 -6.39 -17.05
C LYS A 374 21.87 -5.92 -16.23
N SER A 375 21.68 -4.99 -15.30
CA SER A 375 22.72 -4.52 -14.37
C SER A 375 22.95 -5.47 -13.18
N GLY A 376 22.21 -6.58 -13.08
CA GLY A 376 22.32 -7.52 -11.95
C GLY A 376 21.67 -7.00 -10.66
N LEU A 377 20.91 -5.90 -10.73
CA LEU A 377 20.24 -5.30 -9.57
C LEU A 377 18.95 -6.03 -9.23
N TRP A 378 18.19 -6.52 -10.22
CA TRP A 378 17.04 -7.40 -10.02
C TRP A 378 17.53 -8.83 -9.76
N VAL A 379 17.28 -9.38 -8.58
CA VAL A 379 17.69 -10.75 -8.25
C VAL A 379 16.52 -11.57 -7.73
N HIS A 380 16.53 -12.87 -8.01
CA HIS A 380 15.62 -13.83 -7.39
C HIS A 380 16.43 -14.62 -6.36
N PRO A 381 16.36 -14.28 -5.06
CA PRO A 381 17.24 -14.88 -4.05
C PRO A 381 17.15 -16.40 -4.05
N TRP A 382 18.30 -17.06 -3.93
CA TRP A 382 18.48 -18.53 -3.94
C TRP A 382 18.06 -19.29 -5.21
N VAL A 383 17.63 -18.61 -6.28
CA VAL A 383 17.37 -19.24 -7.58
C VAL A 383 18.63 -19.15 -8.46
N PRO A 384 19.17 -20.26 -8.99
CA PRO A 384 20.34 -20.22 -9.86
C PRO A 384 20.08 -19.43 -11.15
N GLU A 385 21.06 -18.63 -11.59
CA GLU A 385 20.92 -17.74 -12.76
C GLU A 385 20.45 -18.48 -14.02
N MET A 386 20.94 -19.70 -14.26
CA MET A 386 20.54 -20.54 -15.41
C MET A 386 19.06 -20.97 -15.40
N VAL A 387 18.41 -20.96 -14.23
CA VAL A 387 17.00 -21.32 -14.08
C VAL A 387 16.10 -20.10 -14.28
N VAL A 388 16.55 -18.94 -13.80
CA VAL A 388 15.76 -17.70 -13.83
C VAL A 388 15.95 -16.87 -15.10
N LYS A 389 17.06 -17.05 -15.84
CA LYS A 389 17.33 -16.29 -17.07
C LYS A 389 16.17 -16.26 -18.09
N PRO A 390 15.45 -17.36 -18.38
CA PRO A 390 14.28 -17.33 -19.26
C PRO A 390 13.13 -16.44 -18.75
N GLU A 391 12.99 -16.30 -17.42
CA GLU A 391 12.04 -15.35 -16.82
C GLU A 391 12.53 -13.91 -16.95
N LEU A 392 13.83 -13.68 -16.74
CA LEU A 392 14.43 -12.35 -16.89
C LEU A 392 14.36 -11.81 -18.32
N GLU A 393 14.40 -12.68 -19.34
CA GLU A 393 14.20 -12.32 -20.76
C GLU A 393 12.78 -11.80 -21.04
N ASN A 394 11.78 -12.26 -20.30
CA ASN A 394 10.42 -11.72 -20.34
C ASN A 394 10.33 -10.41 -19.53
N LEU A 395 10.80 -10.43 -18.27
CA LEU A 395 10.71 -9.29 -17.36
C LEU A 395 11.51 -8.06 -17.85
N ALA A 396 12.60 -8.24 -18.62
CA ALA A 396 13.36 -7.14 -19.20
C ALA A 396 12.52 -6.23 -20.13
N LYS A 397 11.36 -6.71 -20.60
CA LYS A 397 10.41 -5.97 -21.46
C LYS A 397 9.16 -5.51 -20.72
N THR A 398 9.19 -5.54 -19.40
CA THR A 398 8.05 -5.14 -18.56
C THR A 398 8.26 -3.75 -17.94
N TYR A 399 7.14 -3.14 -17.57
CA TYR A 399 7.07 -1.86 -16.89
C TYR A 399 6.42 -2.05 -15.51
N GLY A 400 6.97 -1.39 -14.49
CA GLY A 400 6.51 -1.44 -13.11
C GLY A 400 5.87 -0.12 -12.66
N LYS A 401 4.79 -0.20 -11.87
CA LYS A 401 4.29 0.92 -11.07
C LYS A 401 4.23 0.52 -9.60
N PHE A 402 5.14 1.07 -8.81
CA PHE A 402 5.26 0.83 -7.38
C PHE A 402 4.82 2.05 -6.56
N TRP A 403 3.78 1.86 -5.74
CA TRP A 403 3.35 2.81 -4.72
C TRP A 403 3.86 2.39 -3.35
N CYS A 404 4.80 3.15 -2.80
CA CYS A 404 5.33 2.96 -1.45
C CYS A 404 4.45 3.69 -0.42
N THR A 405 3.80 2.94 0.46
CA THR A 405 2.89 3.41 1.51
C THR A 405 3.58 3.59 2.87
N TRP A 406 4.88 3.30 3.00
CA TRP A 406 5.66 3.48 4.24
C TRP A 406 7.12 3.87 3.97
N GLN A 407 7.50 5.09 4.35
CA GLN A 407 8.81 5.68 4.03
C GLN A 407 9.87 5.41 5.12
N LEU A 408 10.39 4.18 5.13
CA LEU A 408 11.29 3.69 6.19
C LEU A 408 12.67 4.38 6.25
N ASP A 409 13.13 4.94 5.12
CA ASP A 409 14.42 5.64 5.04
C ASP A 409 14.45 6.92 5.90
N ARG A 410 13.28 7.47 6.25
CA ARG A 410 13.13 8.59 7.20
C ARG A 410 13.32 8.18 8.67
N GLY A 411 13.35 6.88 8.96
CA GLY A 411 13.30 6.33 10.32
C GLY A 411 11.88 6.17 10.88
N ASP A 412 10.85 6.26 10.03
CA ASP A 412 9.45 6.23 10.44
C ASP A 412 9.04 4.87 11.02
N ARG A 413 8.76 4.83 12.33
CA ARG A 413 8.34 3.61 13.04
C ARG A 413 6.89 3.19 12.78
N LEU A 414 6.12 4.03 12.09
CA LEU A 414 4.74 3.82 11.65
C LEU A 414 4.59 4.36 10.21
N PRO A 415 3.58 3.93 9.44
CA PRO A 415 3.38 4.37 8.05
C PRO A 415 2.79 5.79 8.01
N LEU A 416 3.66 6.81 8.02
CA LEU A 416 3.28 8.23 8.11
C LEU A 416 3.12 8.92 6.75
N GLY A 417 2.03 9.69 6.61
CA GLY A 417 1.74 10.51 5.42
C GLY A 417 1.19 9.73 4.20
N PRO A 418 1.17 10.38 3.02
CA PRO A 418 0.66 9.77 1.78
C PRO A 418 1.65 8.78 1.14
N PRO A 419 1.16 7.94 0.19
CA PRO A 419 2.02 7.07 -0.60
C PRO A 419 2.93 7.88 -1.53
N VAL A 420 4.05 7.30 -1.90
CA VAL A 420 5.00 7.88 -2.86
C VAL A 420 5.18 6.97 -4.06
N LEU A 421 5.24 7.57 -5.24
CA LEU A 421 5.62 6.86 -6.47
C LEU A 421 7.11 6.53 -6.45
N MET A 422 7.44 5.27 -6.71
CA MET A 422 8.81 4.76 -6.73
C MET A 422 9.28 4.46 -8.16
N MET A 423 10.58 4.58 -8.39
CA MET A 423 11.27 4.35 -9.66
C MET A 423 12.31 3.24 -9.52
N SER A 424 12.43 2.40 -10.54
CA SER A 424 13.53 1.44 -10.70
C SER A 424 14.85 2.18 -11.03
N PRO A 425 16.04 1.62 -10.70
CA PRO A 425 17.34 2.12 -11.09
C PRO A 425 17.47 2.35 -12.60
N GLN A 426 18.33 3.29 -13.00
CA GLN A 426 18.54 3.65 -14.40
C GLN A 426 20.03 4.00 -14.67
N PRO A 427 20.53 3.87 -15.92
CA PRO A 427 21.93 4.09 -16.29
C PRO A 427 22.31 5.58 -16.39
N VAL A 428 21.83 6.41 -15.45
CA VAL A 428 22.09 7.85 -15.38
C VAL A 428 22.42 8.22 -13.94
N ASN A 429 23.21 9.27 -13.72
CA ASN A 429 23.81 9.59 -12.40
C ASN A 429 22.82 9.51 -11.22
N LEU A 430 21.65 10.15 -11.33
CA LEU A 430 20.61 10.13 -10.28
C LEU A 430 19.90 8.77 -10.12
N GLY A 431 19.94 7.90 -11.13
CA GLY A 431 19.32 6.56 -11.12
C GLY A 431 20.25 5.43 -10.64
N MET A 432 21.53 5.73 -10.35
CA MET A 432 22.48 4.73 -9.88
C MET A 432 22.23 4.38 -8.40
N VAL A 433 22.19 3.08 -8.09
CA VAL A 433 22.11 2.61 -6.70
C VAL A 433 23.44 2.86 -5.98
N LYS A 434 23.37 3.34 -4.74
CA LYS A 434 24.56 3.56 -3.88
C LYS A 434 25.35 2.25 -3.71
N PRO A 435 26.67 2.22 -3.96
CA PRO A 435 27.47 0.98 -3.91
C PRO A 435 27.36 0.21 -2.59
N GLY A 436 27.23 0.88 -1.45
CA GLY A 436 27.06 0.22 -0.15
C GLY A 436 25.71 -0.51 0.02
N LEU A 437 24.66 -0.11 -0.69
CA LEU A 437 23.38 -0.84 -0.73
C LEU A 437 23.52 -2.13 -1.57
N ILE A 438 24.18 -2.02 -2.72
CA ILE A 438 24.51 -3.17 -3.59
C ILE A 438 25.35 -4.19 -2.80
N GLN A 439 26.45 -3.73 -2.18
CA GLN A 439 27.34 -4.58 -1.39
C GLN A 439 26.60 -5.29 -0.24
N LYS A 440 25.82 -4.57 0.56
CA LYS A 440 25.04 -5.15 1.67
C LYS A 440 24.11 -6.28 1.19
N ARG A 441 23.44 -6.08 0.05
CA ARG A 441 22.52 -7.06 -0.55
C ARG A 441 23.30 -8.24 -1.16
N ASP A 442 24.42 -7.98 -1.81
CA ASP A 442 25.29 -8.99 -2.41
C ASP A 442 25.90 -9.92 -1.33
N ASP A 443 26.40 -9.33 -0.23
CA ASP A 443 26.89 -10.06 0.95
C ASP A 443 25.79 -10.91 1.60
N LYS A 444 24.57 -10.36 1.74
CA LYS A 444 23.40 -11.02 2.33
C LYS A 444 23.00 -12.31 1.59
N TYR A 445 23.06 -12.31 0.25
CA TYR A 445 22.67 -13.46 -0.58
C TYR A 445 23.87 -14.27 -1.10
N ASN A 446 25.11 -13.86 -0.81
CA ASN A 446 26.35 -14.45 -1.35
C ASN A 446 26.35 -14.49 -2.89
N ILE A 447 26.12 -13.32 -3.51
CA ILE A 447 26.09 -13.12 -4.96
C ILE A 447 27.05 -12.00 -5.40
N SER A 448 27.18 -11.78 -6.71
CA SER A 448 27.94 -10.64 -7.26
C SER A 448 27.17 -9.99 -8.40
N SER A 449 26.77 -8.73 -8.20
CA SER A 449 26.02 -7.94 -9.18
C SER A 449 26.76 -7.78 -10.51
N GLU A 450 28.08 -7.55 -10.47
CA GLU A 450 28.89 -7.41 -11.68
C GLU A 450 29.01 -8.74 -12.44
N ALA A 451 29.06 -9.89 -11.74
CA ALA A 451 29.01 -11.20 -12.39
C ALA A 451 27.63 -11.47 -13.03
N LEU A 452 26.54 -11.13 -12.34
CA LEU A 452 25.18 -11.23 -12.89
C LEU A 452 25.00 -10.34 -14.13
N LYS A 453 25.49 -9.10 -14.07
CA LYS A 453 25.51 -8.14 -15.19
C LYS A 453 26.26 -8.69 -16.40
N THR A 454 27.42 -9.33 -16.20
CA THR A 454 28.13 -10.04 -17.27
C THR A 454 27.33 -11.22 -17.83
N ALA A 455 26.72 -12.06 -16.98
CA ALA A 455 25.90 -13.21 -17.40
C ALA A 455 24.61 -12.81 -18.17
N ARG A 456 24.16 -11.58 -17.98
CA ARG A 456 22.93 -10.99 -18.56
C ARG A 456 23.17 -10.01 -19.71
N ALA A 457 24.41 -9.83 -20.16
CA ALA A 457 24.74 -8.93 -21.27
C ALA A 457 23.88 -9.20 -22.52
N GLU A 458 23.68 -10.49 -22.84
CA GLU A 458 22.88 -10.98 -23.97
C GLU A 458 21.36 -10.94 -23.78
N ILE A 459 20.85 -10.50 -22.62
CA ILE A 459 19.39 -10.30 -22.46
C ILE A 459 18.98 -9.11 -23.33
N ALA A 460 18.01 -9.34 -24.22
CA ALA A 460 17.47 -8.31 -25.09
C ALA A 460 16.71 -7.25 -24.28
N GLU A 461 17.08 -5.99 -24.46
CA GLU A 461 16.26 -4.85 -24.04
C GLU A 461 15.16 -4.60 -25.08
N PRO A 462 14.07 -3.91 -24.74
CA PRO A 462 13.21 -3.29 -25.74
C PRO A 462 14.04 -2.42 -26.69
N GLU A 463 13.83 -2.54 -28.00
CA GLU A 463 14.49 -1.67 -29.01
C GLU A 463 14.18 -0.18 -28.76
N TRP A 464 13.04 0.08 -28.12
CA TRP A 464 12.57 1.40 -27.72
C TRP A 464 11.94 1.30 -26.32
N ILE A 465 12.52 2.02 -25.35
CA ILE A 465 11.84 2.31 -24.07
C ILE A 465 11.01 3.57 -24.28
N ASN A 466 9.72 3.49 -24.00
CA ASN A 466 8.79 4.61 -24.23
C ASN A 466 9.21 5.85 -23.41
N PRO A 467 9.31 7.05 -24.02
CA PRO A 467 9.78 8.26 -23.33
C PRO A 467 8.82 8.80 -22.26
N GLN A 468 7.59 8.28 -22.15
CA GLN A 468 6.71 8.56 -21.02
C GLN A 468 7.06 7.72 -19.80
N ALA A 469 7.53 6.48 -19.95
CA ALA A 469 8.08 5.72 -18.83
C ALA A 469 9.40 6.35 -18.35
N ASP A 470 9.75 6.12 -17.07
CA ASP A 470 10.95 6.71 -16.45
C ASP A 470 11.01 8.23 -16.62
N TYR A 471 9.85 8.90 -16.63
CA TYR A 471 9.66 10.29 -17.08
C TYR A 471 10.69 11.30 -16.54
N TRP A 472 11.11 11.10 -15.28
CA TRP A 472 12.12 11.89 -14.58
C TRP A 472 13.47 11.94 -15.31
N LYS A 473 13.86 10.87 -16.04
CA LYS A 473 15.14 10.69 -16.73
C LYS A 473 15.39 11.74 -17.81
N GLN A 474 14.33 12.14 -18.52
CA GLN A 474 14.38 13.14 -19.59
C GLN A 474 13.96 14.54 -19.10
N HIS A 475 13.08 14.62 -18.09
CA HIS A 475 12.43 15.87 -17.70
C HIS A 475 12.94 16.49 -16.38
N GLY A 476 13.73 15.76 -15.58
CA GLY A 476 14.16 16.19 -14.25
C GLY A 476 13.02 16.39 -13.25
N LYS A 477 11.87 15.73 -13.46
CA LYS A 477 10.64 15.91 -12.69
C LYS A 477 10.07 14.56 -12.23
N GLY A 478 9.82 14.44 -10.94
CA GLY A 478 9.06 13.35 -10.32
C GLY A 478 7.60 13.71 -10.05
N PHE A 479 6.88 12.81 -9.39
CA PHE A 479 5.48 13.01 -8.99
C PHE A 479 5.30 12.80 -7.49
N THR A 480 4.63 13.75 -6.83
CA THR A 480 4.20 13.66 -5.43
C THR A 480 2.70 13.38 -5.34
N ILE A 481 2.27 12.89 -4.17
CA ILE A 481 0.88 12.87 -3.74
C ILE A 481 0.80 13.76 -2.51
N ASP A 482 -0.15 14.67 -2.54
CA ASP A 482 -0.41 15.64 -1.48
C ASP A 482 -1.84 15.39 -0.98
N VAL A 483 -2.06 15.44 0.34
CA VAL A 483 -3.38 15.24 0.93
C VAL A 483 -3.96 16.58 1.33
N GLU A 484 -5.00 17.01 0.62
CA GLU A 484 -5.67 18.28 0.84
C GLU A 484 -7.10 18.06 1.36
N PRO A 485 -7.56 18.83 2.36
CA PRO A 485 -8.97 18.84 2.75
C PRO A 485 -9.85 19.32 1.58
N THR A 486 -10.83 18.51 1.18
CA THR A 486 -11.83 18.86 0.16
C THR A 486 -13.23 18.78 0.74
N GLU A 487 -14.18 19.53 0.17
CA GLU A 487 -15.60 19.26 0.40
C GLU A 487 -15.94 17.84 -0.07
N MET A 488 -16.57 17.06 0.81
CA MET A 488 -17.08 15.74 0.44
C MET A 488 -18.17 15.86 -0.61
N LYS A 489 -18.20 14.92 -1.56
CA LYS A 489 -19.32 14.73 -2.49
C LYS A 489 -20.56 14.25 -1.75
N LYS A 490 -21.32 15.21 -1.25
CA LYS A 490 -22.66 14.98 -0.70
C LYS A 490 -23.59 14.72 -1.88
N ARG A 491 -24.13 13.49 -2.01
CA ARG A 491 -25.40 13.34 -2.72
C ARG A 491 -26.42 14.19 -1.95
N ALA A 492 -27.12 15.08 -2.63
CA ALA A 492 -28.36 15.60 -2.08
C ALA A 492 -29.25 14.37 -1.78
N PRO A 493 -29.96 14.32 -0.64
CA PRO A 493 -31.05 13.36 -0.52
C PRO A 493 -31.99 13.60 -1.70
N PHE A 494 -32.30 12.54 -2.45
CA PHE A 494 -33.40 12.62 -3.42
C PHE A 494 -34.67 12.99 -2.61
N PRO A 495 -35.47 13.96 -3.08
CA PRO A 495 -36.57 14.53 -2.32
C PRO A 495 -37.72 13.54 -2.07
#